data_AF-A0A9D4PIP4-F1
#
_entry.id   AF-A0A9D4PIP4-F1
#
_cell.length_a   1.000
_cell.length_b   1.000
_cell.length_c   1.000
_cell.angle_alpha   90.00
_cell.angle_beta   90.00
_cell.angle_gamma   90.00
#
_symmetry.space_group_name_H-M   'P 1'
#
loop_
_entity.id
_entity.type
_entity.pdbx_description
1 polymer ?
#
loop_
_entity_poly.entity_id
_entity_poly.type
_entity_poly.pdbx_seq_one_letter_code
_entity_poly.pdbx_strand_id
1 'polypeptide(L)'
;MSRNRKPLTLGEKLRIIEEAEKRNGATKASIARDLNIPESSLKTILAKKDSILLNAAKFGLNRKAPKDGKYAAMEKALVECEAALPVDDEPEFGSLELPGSFADYVGADDDVAVCSEVSLDDIIETVRPDTAGTSDEEEMDDAAEASVSGKSLPDVSLATSLPSALFRIYMGNAPEEEQKKRLKDVRKHLAQKLGDLRRK
;
A
#
# COMPACT_ATOMS: atom_id res chain seq x y z
N MET A 1 23.50 -1.24 -35.94
CA MET A 1 23.57 -2.72 -35.83
C MET A 1 23.22 -3.14 -34.40
N SER A 2 21.95 -3.43 -34.12
CA SER A 2 21.61 -4.10 -32.85
C SER A 2 22.19 -5.52 -32.96
N ARG A 3 23.15 -5.86 -32.10
CA ARG A 3 23.70 -7.22 -32.06
C ARG A 3 22.67 -8.06 -31.32
N ASN A 4 22.07 -9.04 -32.01
CA ASN A 4 21.16 -10.07 -31.47
C ASN A 4 21.87 -10.96 -30.44
N ARG A 5 22.28 -10.38 -29.31
CA ARG A 5 22.91 -11.10 -28.20
C ARG A 5 21.82 -11.67 -27.32
N LYS A 6 21.93 -12.96 -27.00
CA LYS A 6 21.04 -13.61 -26.03
C LYS A 6 21.20 -12.92 -24.68
N PRO A 7 20.11 -12.41 -24.07
CA PRO A 7 20.18 -11.77 -22.77
C PRO A 7 20.34 -12.84 -21.68
N LEU A 8 21.45 -12.76 -20.94
CA LEU A 8 21.79 -13.70 -19.86
C LEU A 8 21.04 -13.36 -18.56
N THR A 9 20.54 -14.39 -17.88
CA THR A 9 19.94 -14.28 -16.53
C THR A 9 21.00 -14.03 -15.46
N LEU A 10 20.58 -13.58 -14.27
CA LEU A 10 21.47 -13.44 -13.12
C LEU A 10 22.05 -14.80 -12.69
N GLY A 11 21.23 -15.86 -12.71
CA GLY A 11 21.68 -17.23 -12.42
C GLY A 11 22.71 -17.75 -13.42
N GLU A 12 22.52 -17.50 -14.72
CA GLU A 12 23.53 -17.84 -15.74
C GLU A 12 24.85 -17.10 -15.51
N LYS A 13 24.78 -15.80 -15.17
CA LYS A 13 25.98 -15.00 -14.85
C LYS A 13 26.71 -15.55 -13.62
N LEU A 14 25.99 -16.00 -12.59
CA LEU A 14 26.60 -16.62 -11.40
C LEU A 14 27.33 -17.92 -11.75
N ARG A 15 26.72 -18.79 -12.56
CA ARG A 15 27.39 -20.02 -13.03
C ARG A 15 28.67 -19.71 -13.81
N ILE A 16 28.63 -18.69 -14.66
CA ILE A 16 29.82 -18.23 -15.41
C ILE A 16 30.92 -17.75 -14.46
N ILE A 17 30.56 -17.02 -13.39
CA ILE A 17 31.51 -16.56 -12.37
C ILE A 17 32.10 -17.75 -11.62
N GLU A 18 31.28 -18.70 -11.17
CA GLU A 18 31.74 -19.91 -10.47
C GLU A 18 32.66 -20.76 -11.34
N GLU A 19 32.33 -20.95 -12.63
CA GLU A 19 33.17 -21.69 -13.56
C GLU A 19 34.49 -20.96 -13.85
N ALA A 20 34.46 -19.63 -13.95
CA ALA A 20 35.66 -18.84 -14.12
C ALA A 20 36.59 -18.92 -12.89
N GLU A 21 36.01 -18.93 -11.68
CA GLU A 21 36.75 -19.05 -10.42
C GLU A 21 37.32 -20.46 -10.18
N LYS A 22 36.59 -21.50 -10.57
CA LYS A 22 37.12 -22.87 -10.56
C LYS A 22 38.34 -23.02 -11.49
N ARG A 23 38.42 -22.20 -12.54
CA ARG A 23 39.50 -22.21 -13.54
C ARG A 23 40.47 -21.04 -13.34
N ASN A 24 40.81 -20.71 -12.11
CA ASN A 24 41.64 -19.57 -11.66
C ASN A 24 43.09 -19.45 -12.23
N GLY A 25 43.40 -20.10 -13.35
CA GLY A 25 44.63 -19.92 -14.12
C GLY A 25 44.45 -20.04 -15.64
N ALA A 26 43.24 -20.34 -16.13
CA ALA A 26 42.97 -20.45 -17.55
C ALA A 26 42.81 -19.06 -18.19
N THR A 27 43.20 -18.94 -19.45
CA THR A 27 43.03 -17.70 -20.20
C THR A 27 41.54 -17.35 -20.32
N LYS A 28 41.18 -16.07 -20.18
CA LYS A 28 39.79 -15.61 -20.35
C LYS A 28 39.23 -15.99 -21.73
N ALA A 29 40.09 -16.09 -22.73
CA ALA A 29 39.76 -16.53 -24.08
C ALA A 29 39.36 -18.01 -24.17
N SER A 30 39.99 -18.90 -23.40
CA SER A 30 39.60 -20.32 -23.38
C SER A 30 38.28 -20.51 -22.64
N ILE A 31 38.12 -19.87 -21.47
CA ILE A 31 36.87 -19.91 -20.69
C ILE A 31 35.69 -19.38 -21.52
N ALA A 32 35.88 -18.27 -22.23
CA ALA A 32 34.86 -17.69 -23.10
C ALA A 32 34.44 -18.63 -24.24
N ARG A 33 35.41 -19.34 -24.86
CA ARG A 33 35.14 -20.34 -25.90
C ARG A 33 34.34 -21.52 -25.36
N ASP A 34 34.75 -22.05 -24.21
CA ASP A 34 34.10 -23.21 -23.59
C ASP A 34 32.64 -22.90 -23.18
N LEU A 35 32.42 -21.70 -22.66
CA LEU A 35 31.09 -21.22 -22.26
C LEU A 35 30.25 -20.72 -23.45
N ASN A 36 30.81 -20.66 -24.65
CA ASN A 36 30.18 -20.11 -25.86
C ASN A 36 29.68 -18.66 -25.68
N ILE A 37 30.50 -17.82 -25.04
CA ILE A 37 30.19 -16.41 -24.75
C ILE A 37 31.32 -15.52 -25.28
N PRO A 38 31.03 -14.32 -25.83
CA PRO A 38 32.07 -13.40 -26.26
C PRO A 38 32.99 -13.00 -25.09
N GLU A 39 34.30 -12.92 -25.32
CA GLU A 39 35.29 -12.49 -24.32
C GLU A 39 34.95 -11.14 -23.69
N SER A 40 34.42 -10.21 -24.49
CA SER A 40 33.94 -8.91 -24.01
C SER A 40 32.86 -9.04 -22.93
N SER A 41 31.97 -10.03 -23.08
CA SER A 41 30.87 -10.27 -22.15
C SER A 41 31.39 -10.92 -20.87
N LEU A 42 32.27 -11.93 -20.98
CA LEU A 42 32.91 -12.55 -19.82
C LEU A 42 33.66 -11.51 -18.97
N LYS A 43 34.46 -10.65 -19.62
CA LYS A 43 35.18 -9.56 -18.92
C LYS A 43 34.22 -8.62 -18.18
N THR A 44 33.09 -8.28 -18.80
CA THR A 44 32.08 -7.41 -18.18
C THR A 44 31.38 -8.08 -17.00
N ILE A 45 31.08 -9.39 -17.11
CA ILE A 45 30.46 -10.17 -16.04
C ILE A 45 31.39 -10.25 -14.83
N LEU A 46 32.67 -10.60 -15.05
CA LEU A 46 33.67 -10.68 -13.98
C LEU A 46 33.91 -9.31 -13.31
N ALA A 47 33.94 -8.23 -14.08
CA ALA A 47 34.08 -6.88 -13.53
C ALA A 47 32.88 -6.44 -12.67
N LYS A 48 31.70 -7.04 -12.89
CA LYS A 48 30.45 -6.72 -12.18
C LYS A 48 30.03 -7.80 -11.18
N LYS A 49 30.95 -8.70 -10.80
CA LYS A 49 30.69 -9.85 -9.92
C LYS A 49 29.88 -9.47 -8.68
N ASP A 50 30.35 -8.49 -7.91
CA ASP A 50 29.71 -8.10 -6.64
C ASP A 50 28.28 -7.58 -6.85
N SER A 51 28.09 -6.77 -7.89
CA SER A 51 26.76 -6.29 -8.25
C SER A 51 25.82 -7.41 -8.70
N ILE A 52 26.34 -8.45 -9.36
CA ILE A 52 25.54 -9.61 -9.79
C ILE A 52 25.12 -10.44 -8.59
N LEU A 53 26.01 -10.65 -7.61
CA LEU A 53 25.72 -11.35 -6.35
C LEU A 53 24.63 -10.62 -5.54
N LEU A 54 24.77 -9.32 -5.33
CA LEU A 54 23.78 -8.50 -4.63
C LEU A 54 22.42 -8.51 -5.35
N ASN A 55 22.43 -8.36 -6.67
CA ASN A 55 21.19 -8.37 -7.45
C ASN A 55 20.53 -9.75 -7.50
N ALA A 56 21.32 -10.84 -7.50
CA ALA A 56 20.78 -12.19 -7.45
C ALA A 56 20.07 -12.46 -6.11
N ALA A 57 20.65 -11.97 -5.00
CA ALA A 57 20.01 -12.03 -3.69
C ALA A 57 18.72 -11.18 -3.63
N LYS A 58 18.73 -9.98 -4.23
CA LYS A 58 17.59 -9.06 -4.21
C LYS A 58 16.43 -9.46 -5.12
N PHE A 59 16.73 -9.89 -6.35
CA PHE A 59 15.72 -10.07 -7.42
C PHE A 59 15.47 -11.53 -7.82
N GLY A 60 16.26 -12.46 -7.28
CA GLY A 60 16.24 -13.86 -7.66
C GLY A 60 17.02 -14.18 -8.95
N LEU A 61 17.20 -15.48 -9.21
CA LEU A 61 18.10 -16.00 -10.24
C LEU A 61 17.58 -15.84 -11.68
N ASN A 62 16.26 -15.84 -11.86
CA ASN A 62 15.64 -15.89 -13.20
C ASN A 62 15.58 -14.53 -13.92
N ARG A 63 15.85 -13.42 -13.22
CA ARG A 63 15.81 -12.08 -13.84
C ARG A 63 17.02 -11.85 -14.73
N LYS A 64 16.79 -11.19 -15.88
CA LYS A 64 17.84 -10.80 -16.85
C LYS A 64 18.45 -9.43 -16.53
N ALA A 65 17.63 -8.51 -16.04
CA ALA A 65 18.02 -7.15 -15.68
C ALA A 65 17.56 -6.84 -14.25
N PRO A 66 18.42 -6.22 -13.42
CA PRO A 66 18.01 -5.65 -12.14
C PRO A 66 17.22 -4.39 -12.42
N LYS A 67 15.89 -4.49 -12.32
CA LYS A 67 15.00 -3.35 -12.44
C LYS A 67 14.02 -3.41 -11.28
N ASP A 68 14.01 -2.33 -10.51
CA ASP A 68 13.03 -2.11 -9.45
C ASP A 68 11.67 -1.73 -10.07
N GLY A 69 10.59 -2.07 -9.36
CA GLY A 69 9.25 -1.66 -9.73
C GLY A 69 9.07 -0.14 -9.68
N LYS A 70 8.02 0.37 -10.33
CA LYS A 70 7.68 1.81 -10.26
C LYS A 70 7.43 2.26 -8.81
N TYR A 71 6.96 1.34 -7.97
CA TYR A 71 6.59 1.59 -6.57
C TYR A 71 7.48 0.79 -5.62
N ALA A 72 8.78 0.70 -5.89
CA ALA A 72 9.71 -0.10 -5.10
C ALA A 72 9.71 0.22 -3.59
N ALA A 73 9.49 1.49 -3.21
CA ALA A 73 9.38 1.89 -1.81
C ALA A 73 8.12 1.32 -1.13
N MET A 74 6.99 1.31 -1.84
CA MET A 74 5.72 0.74 -1.36
C MET A 74 5.80 -0.79 -1.32
N GLU A 75 6.37 -1.43 -2.35
CA GLU A 75 6.60 -2.88 -2.38
C GLU A 75 7.49 -3.31 -1.20
N LYS A 76 8.55 -2.55 -0.90
CA LYS A 76 9.41 -2.82 0.26
C LYS A 76 8.64 -2.71 1.58
N ALA A 77 7.83 -1.66 1.75
CA ALA A 77 7.03 -1.48 2.95
C ALA A 77 6.01 -2.61 3.14
N LEU A 78 5.39 -3.09 2.06
CA LEU A 78 4.46 -4.22 2.12
C LEU A 78 5.14 -5.51 2.57
N VAL A 79 6.31 -5.83 2.01
CA VAL A 79 7.09 -7.02 2.41
C VAL A 79 7.57 -6.92 3.87
N GLU A 80 7.97 -5.73 4.31
CA GLU A 80 8.37 -5.50 5.70
C GLU A 80 7.19 -5.63 6.67
N CYS A 81 6.00 -5.14 6.30
CA CYS A 81 4.79 -5.33 7.09
C CYS A 81 4.40 -6.81 7.20
N GLU A 82 4.47 -7.58 6.10
CA GLU A 82 4.16 -9.02 6.11
C GLU A 82 5.15 -9.79 7.00
N ALA A 83 6.44 -9.48 6.93
CA ALA A 83 7.45 -10.11 7.77
C ALA A 83 7.35 -9.73 9.26
N ALA A 84 6.74 -8.58 9.57
CA ALA A 84 6.50 -8.12 10.94
C ALA A 84 5.24 -8.71 11.57
N LEU A 85 4.38 -9.36 10.79
CA LEU A 85 3.27 -10.14 11.35
C LEU A 85 3.86 -11.42 11.96
N PRO A 86 3.69 -11.65 13.27
CA PRO A 86 4.05 -12.95 13.84
C PRO A 86 3.24 -14.03 13.12
N VAL A 87 3.97 -15.00 12.55
CA VAL A 87 3.38 -16.22 11.94
C VAL A 87 2.82 -17.15 13.03
N ASP A 88 3.09 -16.85 14.29
CA ASP A 88 2.52 -17.52 15.45
C ASP A 88 1.16 -16.91 15.78
N ASP A 89 0.16 -17.39 15.05
CA ASP A 89 -1.20 -17.71 15.48
C ASP A 89 -1.99 -17.79 14.17
N GLU A 90 -1.93 -18.96 13.52
CA GLU A 90 -3.10 -19.43 12.78
C GLU A 90 -4.28 -19.12 13.70
N PRO A 91 -5.22 -18.23 13.32
CA PRO A 91 -6.43 -18.16 14.09
C PRO A 91 -6.98 -19.57 13.98
N GLU A 92 -6.90 -20.32 15.07
CA GLU A 92 -7.68 -21.51 15.22
C GLU A 92 -9.11 -21.02 15.03
N PHE A 93 -9.61 -21.09 13.79
CA PHE A 93 -11.02 -21.30 13.49
C PHE A 93 -11.44 -22.69 13.99
N GLY A 94 -10.72 -23.25 14.98
CA GLY A 94 -11.17 -24.27 15.88
C GLY A 94 -12.42 -23.73 16.53
N SER A 95 -13.55 -24.19 15.98
CA SER A 95 -14.82 -24.32 16.67
C SER A 95 -15.09 -23.14 17.59
N LEU A 96 -15.52 -22.01 17.01
CA LEU A 96 -16.33 -21.08 17.77
C LEU A 96 -17.53 -21.89 18.29
N GLU A 97 -17.41 -22.41 19.51
CA GLU A 97 -18.54 -22.86 20.30
C GLU A 97 -19.38 -21.62 20.52
N LEU A 98 -20.26 -21.35 19.56
CA LEU A 98 -21.26 -20.32 19.69
C LEU A 98 -22.02 -20.65 20.98
N PRO A 99 -22.04 -19.74 21.97
CA PRO A 99 -22.76 -19.96 23.21
C PRO A 99 -24.26 -19.90 22.90
N GLY A 100 -24.83 -21.05 22.54
CA GLY A 100 -26.22 -21.19 22.19
C GLY A 100 -26.44 -22.32 21.21
N SER A 101 -27.52 -23.07 21.40
CA SER A 101 -27.99 -23.97 20.37
C SER A 101 -28.54 -23.15 19.21
N PHE A 102 -28.53 -23.70 17.99
CA PHE A 102 -29.20 -23.07 16.85
C PHE A 102 -30.68 -22.74 17.15
N ALA A 103 -31.33 -23.52 18.02
CA ALA A 103 -32.70 -23.27 18.46
C ALA A 103 -32.84 -21.99 19.29
N ASP A 104 -31.83 -21.61 20.09
CA ASP A 104 -31.85 -20.35 20.85
C ASP A 104 -31.72 -19.13 19.93
N TYR A 105 -30.95 -19.25 18.84
CA TYR A 105 -30.84 -18.19 17.82
C TYR A 105 -32.14 -18.02 17.03
N VAL A 106 -32.79 -19.14 16.66
CA VAL A 106 -34.06 -19.11 15.92
C VAL A 106 -35.22 -18.64 16.81
N GLY A 107 -35.26 -19.02 18.08
CA GLY A 107 -36.32 -18.62 19.01
C GLY A 107 -36.23 -17.15 19.45
N ALA A 108 -35.07 -16.49 19.32
CA ALA A 108 -34.92 -15.09 19.67
C ALA A 108 -35.78 -14.15 18.79
N ASP A 109 -36.08 -14.55 17.55
CA ASP A 109 -36.90 -13.76 16.63
C ASP A 109 -38.41 -13.95 16.88
N ASP A 110 -38.83 -15.01 17.58
CA ASP A 110 -40.26 -15.25 17.92
C ASP A 110 -40.78 -14.31 19.02
N ASP A 111 -39.89 -13.80 19.88
CA ASP A 111 -40.22 -12.83 20.94
C ASP A 111 -40.09 -11.37 20.47
N VAL A 112 -39.71 -11.13 19.21
CA VAL A 112 -39.72 -9.78 18.64
C VAL A 112 -41.18 -9.38 18.47
N ALA A 113 -41.65 -8.52 19.37
CA ALA A 113 -42.96 -7.88 19.27
C ALA A 113 -43.08 -7.18 17.91
N VAL A 114 -43.70 -7.87 16.94
CA VAL A 114 -44.06 -7.29 15.66
C VAL A 114 -45.02 -6.16 15.97
N CYS A 115 -44.64 -4.93 15.61
CA CYS A 115 -45.53 -3.79 15.71
C CYS A 115 -46.85 -4.17 15.03
N SER A 116 -47.93 -4.20 15.81
CA SER A 116 -49.29 -4.37 15.30
C SER A 116 -49.48 -3.45 14.10
N GLU A 117 -50.23 -3.91 13.10
CA GLU A 117 -50.52 -3.14 11.89
C GLU A 117 -50.87 -1.69 12.24
N VAL A 118 -49.94 -0.77 11.95
CA VAL A 118 -50.19 0.66 12.11
C VAL A 118 -51.19 1.03 11.01
N SER A 119 -52.36 1.51 11.41
CA SER A 119 -53.37 1.90 10.43
C SER A 119 -52.84 3.07 9.61
N LEU A 120 -53.22 3.13 8.33
CA LEU A 120 -52.77 4.20 7.44
C LEU A 120 -53.20 5.59 7.94
N ASP A 121 -54.28 5.65 8.73
CA ASP A 121 -54.81 6.87 9.33
C ASP A 121 -53.91 7.40 10.47
N ASP A 122 -53.31 6.53 11.28
CA ASP A 122 -52.36 6.91 12.35
C ASP A 122 -51.06 7.51 11.80
N ILE A 123 -50.63 7.04 10.62
CA ILE A 123 -49.46 7.57 9.91
C ILE A 123 -49.74 8.99 9.40
N ILE A 124 -50.96 9.26 8.93
CA ILE A 124 -51.33 10.56 8.38
C ILE A 124 -51.44 11.62 9.50
N GLU A 125 -51.85 11.22 10.71
CA GLU A 125 -51.94 12.13 11.86
C GLU A 125 -50.55 12.54 12.38
N THR A 126 -49.58 11.62 12.38
CA THR A 126 -48.19 11.90 12.82
C THR A 126 -47.37 12.72 11.82
N VAL A 127 -47.77 12.79 10.54
CA VAL A 127 -47.07 13.52 9.47
C VAL A 127 -47.61 14.96 9.30
N ARG A 128 -48.38 15.49 10.25
CA ARG A 128 -48.68 16.93 10.30
C ARG A 128 -47.68 17.65 11.22
N PRO A 129 -46.56 18.20 10.69
CA PRO A 129 -45.78 19.16 11.44
C PRO A 129 -46.54 20.49 11.48
N ASP A 130 -47.21 20.75 12.59
CA ASP A 130 -47.61 22.11 12.94
C ASP A 130 -46.35 22.96 13.16
N THR A 131 -46.08 23.79 12.16
CA THR A 131 -45.64 25.19 12.25
C THR A 131 -44.36 25.59 13.03
N ALA A 132 -43.47 26.22 12.25
CA ALA A 132 -42.79 27.51 12.55
C ALA A 132 -41.50 27.56 13.39
N GLY A 133 -40.52 28.33 12.88
CA GLY A 133 -39.41 28.92 13.64
C GLY A 133 -38.02 28.66 13.03
N THR A 134 -37.55 29.44 12.03
CA THR A 134 -36.60 30.58 12.14
C THR A 134 -35.15 30.17 12.47
N SER A 135 -34.20 30.42 11.55
CA SER A 135 -33.13 31.45 11.66
C SER A 135 -32.07 31.09 12.73
N ASP A 136 -30.77 31.04 12.44
CA ASP A 136 -29.97 32.19 12.03
C ASP A 136 -28.53 31.77 11.68
N GLU A 137 -27.91 32.55 10.80
CA GLU A 137 -26.50 32.48 10.39
C GLU A 137 -25.63 33.21 11.42
N GLU A 138 -24.33 32.88 11.55
CA GLU A 138 -23.27 33.88 11.79
C GLU A 138 -21.89 33.26 11.52
N GLU A 139 -21.15 33.92 10.63
CA GLU A 139 -19.71 33.80 10.40
C GLU A 139 -18.94 34.45 11.57
N MET A 140 -17.72 33.97 11.87
CA MET A 140 -16.77 34.81 12.60
C MET A 140 -15.33 34.57 12.15
N ASP A 141 -14.73 35.68 11.73
CA ASP A 141 -13.40 35.87 11.19
C ASP A 141 -12.26 35.89 12.24
N ASP A 142 -11.05 35.68 11.70
CA ASP A 142 -9.76 36.30 12.02
C ASP A 142 -8.85 35.86 13.20
N ALA A 143 -7.71 35.31 12.74
CA ALA A 143 -6.32 35.75 12.96
C ALA A 143 -5.74 35.87 14.38
N ALA A 144 -4.71 35.04 14.64
CA ALA A 144 -3.55 35.47 15.44
C ALA A 144 -2.28 34.67 15.07
N GLU A 145 -1.30 35.39 14.54
CA GLU A 145 0.11 35.03 14.45
C GLU A 145 0.74 34.88 15.84
N ALA A 146 1.53 33.83 16.09
CA ALA A 146 2.74 33.92 16.92
C ALA A 146 3.63 32.66 16.80
N SER A 147 4.86 32.94 16.42
CA SER A 147 6.08 32.14 16.42
C SER A 147 6.48 31.43 17.73
N VAL A 148 7.36 30.42 17.60
CA VAL A 148 8.55 30.09 18.44
C VAL A 148 8.71 28.60 18.81
N SER A 149 9.78 28.04 18.25
CA SER A 149 10.74 27.02 18.72
C SER A 149 10.33 25.84 19.63
N GLY A 150 10.76 24.65 19.21
CA GLY A 150 11.58 23.79 20.08
C GLY A 150 11.02 22.41 20.45
N LYS A 151 11.53 21.38 19.76
CA LYS A 151 11.79 20.00 20.23
C LYS A 151 10.70 19.26 21.03
N SER A 152 10.16 18.18 20.44
CA SER A 152 10.57 16.79 20.75
C SER A 152 9.72 15.80 19.96
N LEU A 153 10.32 14.65 19.62
CA LEU A 153 9.66 13.50 19.02
C LEU A 153 8.64 12.92 19.99
N PRO A 154 7.39 12.64 19.60
CA PRO A 154 6.54 11.73 20.35
C PRO A 154 6.72 10.29 19.84
N ASP A 155 6.97 9.40 20.79
CA ASP A 155 6.73 7.97 20.70
C ASP A 155 5.37 7.70 20.03
N VAL A 156 5.40 6.81 19.04
CA VAL A 156 4.23 6.43 18.26
C VAL A 156 3.40 5.46 19.10
N SER A 157 2.54 5.99 19.96
CA SER A 157 1.48 5.22 20.58
C SER A 157 0.45 4.82 19.52
N LEU A 158 0.17 3.52 19.48
CA LEU A 158 -0.76 2.81 18.61
C LEU A 158 -2.22 3.24 18.84
N ALA A 159 -2.57 4.48 18.46
CA ALA A 159 -3.95 4.97 18.57
C ALA A 159 -4.31 6.04 17.52
N THR A 160 -3.75 5.98 16.31
CA THR A 160 -4.22 6.83 15.20
C THR A 160 -4.91 5.99 14.15
N SER A 161 -6.21 6.21 14.00
CA SER A 161 -7.09 5.51 13.07
C SER A 161 -6.48 5.43 11.67
N LEU A 162 -6.52 4.24 11.04
CA LEU A 162 -6.08 3.94 9.67
C LEU A 162 -6.20 5.10 8.63
N PRO A 163 -7.28 5.92 8.59
CA PRO A 163 -7.36 7.05 7.66
C PRO A 163 -6.25 8.10 7.82
N SER A 164 -5.75 8.38 9.03
CA SER A 164 -4.69 9.38 9.22
C SER A 164 -3.32 8.89 8.75
N ALA A 165 -3.04 7.59 8.90
CA ALA A 165 -1.81 6.97 8.41
C ALA A 165 -1.79 6.93 6.87
N LEU A 166 -2.89 6.51 6.26
CA LEU A 166 -3.07 6.54 4.79
C LEU A 166 -2.96 7.97 4.23
N PHE A 167 -3.53 8.96 4.93
CA PHE A 167 -3.43 10.37 4.54
C PHE A 167 -1.98 10.88 4.55
N ARG A 168 -1.18 10.53 5.59
CA ARG A 168 0.24 10.88 5.64
C ARG A 168 1.05 10.24 4.52
N ILE A 169 0.79 8.97 4.20
CA ILE A 169 1.47 8.26 3.10
C ILE A 169 1.13 8.91 1.75
N TYR A 170 -0.14 9.28 1.53
CA TYR A 170 -0.60 9.91 0.29
C TYR A 170 -0.06 11.34 0.11
N MET A 171 0.02 12.11 1.19
CA MET A 171 0.44 13.52 1.14
C MET A 171 1.98 13.68 1.18
N GLY A 172 2.70 12.69 1.71
CA GLY A 172 4.16 12.73 1.89
C GLY A 172 4.60 13.68 3.02
N ASN A 173 5.89 13.70 3.35
CA ASN A 173 6.48 14.63 4.32
C ASN A 173 6.70 16.04 3.74
N ALA A 174 5.76 16.53 2.94
CA ALA A 174 5.81 17.88 2.40
C ALA A 174 5.50 18.90 3.51
N PRO A 175 6.06 20.13 3.44
CA PRO A 175 5.71 21.20 4.39
C PRO A 175 4.20 21.44 4.39
N GLU A 176 3.64 21.79 5.56
CA GLU A 176 2.19 21.85 5.82
C GLU A 176 1.44 22.75 4.82
N GLU A 177 2.09 23.82 4.36
CA GLU A 177 1.56 24.73 3.34
C GLU A 177 1.31 24.05 1.99
N GLU A 178 2.20 23.14 1.58
CA GLU A 178 2.04 22.39 0.35
C GLU A 178 0.92 21.35 0.46
N GLN A 179 0.75 20.77 1.66
CA GLN A 179 -0.36 19.86 1.95
C GLN A 179 -1.71 20.58 1.90
N LYS A 180 -1.83 21.77 2.50
CA LYS A 180 -3.04 22.61 2.45
C LYS A 180 -3.40 22.99 1.02
N LYS A 181 -2.41 23.36 0.20
CA LYS A 181 -2.61 23.67 -1.22
C LYS A 181 -3.16 22.47 -2.00
N ARG A 182 -2.53 21.30 -1.85
CA ARG A 182 -3.01 20.06 -2.50
C ARG A 182 -4.42 19.68 -2.07
N LEU A 183 -4.75 19.83 -0.79
CA LEU A 183 -6.09 19.55 -0.27
C LEU A 183 -7.14 20.50 -0.87
N LYS A 184 -6.80 21.78 -1.04
CA LYS A 184 -7.66 22.78 -1.68
C LYS A 184 -7.94 22.41 -3.15
N ASP A 185 -6.93 21.96 -3.88
CA ASP A 185 -7.07 21.53 -5.28
C ASP A 185 -7.96 20.28 -5.40
N VAL A 186 -7.78 19.30 -4.51
CA VAL A 186 -8.62 18.09 -4.47
C VAL A 186 -10.08 18.43 -4.17
N ARG A 187 -10.35 19.29 -3.17
CA ARG A 187 -11.70 19.73 -2.84
C ARG A 187 -12.36 20.46 -4.02
N LYS A 188 -11.62 21.34 -4.69
CA LYS A 188 -12.10 22.06 -5.88
C LYS A 188 -12.48 21.09 -7.01
N HIS A 189 -11.64 20.09 -7.27
CA HIS A 189 -11.91 19.09 -8.29
C HIS A 189 -13.12 18.21 -7.99
N LEU A 190 -13.28 17.80 -6.72
CA LEU A 190 -14.46 17.05 -6.25
C LEU A 190 -15.74 17.86 -6.37
N ALA A 191 -15.72 19.12 -5.94
CA ALA A 191 -16.87 20.02 -6.05
C ALA A 191 -17.29 20.21 -7.52
N GLN A 192 -16.33 20.37 -8.42
CA GLN A 192 -16.60 20.46 -9.86
C GLN A 192 -17.25 19.17 -10.39
N LYS A 193 -16.69 18.00 -10.08
CA LYS A 193 -17.27 16.72 -10.49
C LYS A 193 -18.69 16.50 -9.96
N LEU A 194 -18.95 16.87 -8.71
CA LEU A 194 -20.29 16.79 -8.11
C LEU A 194 -21.28 17.75 -8.80
N GLY A 195 -20.84 18.97 -9.12
CA GLY A 195 -21.65 19.93 -9.88
C GLY A 195 -21.96 19.46 -11.30
N ASP A 196 -21.02 18.77 -11.95
CA ASP A 196 -21.23 18.20 -13.28
C ASP A 196 -22.14 16.96 -13.25
N LEU A 197 -22.09 16.16 -12.18
CA LEU A 197 -23.05 15.07 -11.95
C LEU A 197 -24.47 15.60 -11.74
N ARG A 198 -24.64 16.69 -10.99
CA ARG A 198 -25.96 17.27 -10.69
C ARG A 198 -26.63 17.95 -11.90
N ARG A 199 -25.87 18.20 -12.97
CA ARG A 199 -26.34 18.81 -14.23
C ARG A 199 -26.71 17.78 -15.31
N LYS A 200 -26.52 16.49 -15.05
CA LYS A 200 -27.00 15.39 -15.89
C LYS A 200 -28.32 14.85 -15.36
#